data_AF-A0A2S8RYR2-F1
#
_entry.id   AF-A0A2S8RYR2-F1
#
_cell.length_a   1.000
_cell.length_b   1.000
_cell.length_c   1.000
_cell.angle_alpha   90.00
_cell.angle_beta   90.00
_cell.angle_gamma   90.00
#
_symmetry.space_group_name_H-M   'P 1'
#
loop_
_entity.id
_entity.type
_entity.pdbx_description
1 polymer ?
#
loop_
_entity_poly.entity_id
_entity_poly.type
_entity_poly.pdbx_seq_one_letter_code
_entity_poly.pdbx_strand_id
1 'polypeptide(L)'
;MIRTVLISLTLALTALPAAAGCRVEYKAKRDNPLKLEFGTADLPDAACSSKQAAAAALAPKLAREGWTLLSIVSILGGGSNGQGNGGGGSGSNGN
;
A
#
# COMPACT_ATOMS: atom_id res chain seq x y z
N MET A 1 -6.29 19.70 56.30
CA MET A 1 -6.76 20.80 55.44
C MET A 1 -5.62 21.24 54.54
N ILE A 2 -5.69 20.94 53.24
CA ILE A 2 -5.00 21.51 52.05
C ILE A 2 -5.51 20.61 50.91
N ARG A 3 -6.69 20.86 50.34
CA ARG A 3 -6.98 21.82 49.26
C ARG A 3 -6.17 21.48 48.00
N THR A 4 -6.74 20.55 47.23
CA THR A 4 -6.88 20.61 45.78
C THR A 4 -5.65 21.04 44.98
N VAL A 5 -4.92 20.07 44.43
CA VAL A 5 -4.34 20.24 43.09
C VAL A 5 -4.56 18.95 42.31
N LEU A 6 -5.73 18.89 41.67
CA LEU A 6 -5.99 18.03 40.53
C LEU A 6 -5.03 18.45 39.40
N ILE A 7 -3.96 17.68 39.15
CA ILE A 7 -3.22 17.77 37.89
C ILE A 7 -3.58 16.53 37.08
N SER A 8 -4.75 16.62 36.45
CA SER A 8 -5.15 15.74 35.35
C SER A 8 -4.27 16.05 34.15
N LEU A 9 -3.14 15.34 34.00
CA LEU A 9 -2.38 15.34 32.75
C LEU A 9 -2.71 14.06 31.97
N THR A 10 -3.97 13.97 31.54
CA THR A 10 -4.37 13.04 30.47
C THR A 10 -3.63 13.45 29.21
N LEU A 11 -2.52 12.78 28.95
CA LEU A 11 -1.84 12.78 27.67
C LEU A 11 -2.81 12.15 26.65
N ALA A 12 -3.60 12.99 25.98
CA ALA A 12 -4.37 12.58 24.82
C ALA A 12 -3.36 12.17 23.74
N LEU A 13 -3.12 10.86 23.64
CA LEU A 13 -2.46 10.26 22.48
C LEU A 13 -3.38 10.53 21.28
N THR A 14 -3.13 11.61 20.56
CA THR A 14 -3.77 11.86 19.27
C THR A 14 -3.27 10.78 18.33
N ALA A 15 -4.04 9.71 18.17
CA ALA A 15 -3.86 8.75 17.10
C ALA A 15 -3.94 9.54 15.79
N LEU A 16 -2.80 9.78 15.14
CA LEU A 16 -2.77 10.43 13.85
C LEU A 16 -3.66 9.63 12.90
N PRO A 17 -4.53 10.27 12.11
CA PRO A 17 -5.34 9.56 11.15
C PRO A 17 -4.38 8.84 10.20
N ALA A 18 -4.54 7.52 10.12
CA ALA A 18 -3.85 6.71 9.13
C ALA A 18 -4.14 7.34 7.77
N ALA A 19 -3.15 8.05 7.22
CA ALA A 19 -3.28 8.66 5.92
C ALA A 19 -3.81 7.58 4.99
N ALA A 20 -4.96 7.83 4.37
CA ALA A 20 -5.52 7.03 3.29
C ALA A 20 -4.65 7.14 2.03
N GLY A 21 -3.34 7.27 2.19
CA GLY A 21 -2.36 7.15 1.14
C GLY A 21 -2.39 5.71 0.69
N CYS A 22 -2.54 5.54 -0.62
CA CYS A 22 -2.66 4.20 -1.11
C CYS A 22 -1.31 3.48 -1.07
N ARG A 23 -1.23 2.52 -0.14
CA ARG A 23 -0.03 1.70 0.02
C ARG A 23 -0.13 0.46 -0.84
N VAL A 24 0.99 0.00 -1.39
CA VAL A 24 1.05 -1.26 -2.15
C VAL A 24 2.20 -2.12 -1.66
N GLU A 25 1.95 -3.42 -1.56
CA GLU A 25 2.99 -4.44 -1.35
C GLU A 25 3.56 -4.86 -2.70
N TYR A 26 4.87 -4.95 -2.80
CA TYR A 26 5.55 -5.28 -4.05
C TYR A 26 6.75 -6.20 -3.82
N LYS A 27 7.13 -6.89 -4.89
CA LYS A 27 8.38 -7.66 -4.97
C LYS A 27 9.31 -7.00 -5.97
N ALA A 28 10.55 -6.78 -5.59
CA ALA A 28 11.58 -6.27 -6.47
C ALA A 28 12.81 -7.18 -6.45
N LYS A 29 13.58 -7.14 -7.54
CA LYS A 29 14.89 -7.77 -7.61
C LYS A 29 15.97 -6.77 -8.00
N ARG A 30 17.18 -6.96 -7.51
CA ARG A 30 18.37 -6.29 -8.03
C ARG A 30 19.29 -7.38 -8.54
N ASP A 31 19.74 -7.26 -9.78
CA ASP A 31 20.69 -8.18 -10.38
C ASP A 31 22.12 -7.68 -10.10
N ASN A 32 23.07 -8.60 -9.88
CA ASN A 32 24.51 -8.33 -9.64
C ASN A 32 24.85 -7.42 -8.44
N PRO A 33 24.84 -7.93 -7.19
CA PRO A 33 24.48 -9.30 -6.76
C PRO A 33 22.95 -9.51 -6.72
N LEU A 34 22.50 -10.75 -6.99
CA LEU A 34 21.08 -11.09 -6.98
C LEU A 34 20.48 -10.88 -5.58
N LYS A 35 19.61 -9.88 -5.45
CA LYS A 35 18.86 -9.58 -4.22
C LYS A 35 17.37 -9.56 -4.52
N LEU A 36 16.58 -10.13 -3.63
CA LEU A 36 15.12 -10.07 -3.65
C LEU A 36 14.65 -9.25 -2.46
N GLU A 37 13.73 -8.33 -2.70
CA GLU A 37 13.19 -7.43 -1.70
C GLU A 37 11.67 -7.48 -1.76
N PHE A 38 11.04 -7.57 -0.60
CA PHE A 38 9.60 -7.49 -0.43
C PHE A 38 9.31 -6.28 0.44
N GLY A 39 8.64 -5.30 -0.16
CA GLY A 39 8.51 -3.98 0.41
C GLY A 39 7.09 -3.48 0.32
N THR A 40 6.86 -2.37 1.02
CA THR A 40 5.64 -1.58 0.87
C THR A 40 6.02 -0.18 0.42
N ALA A 41 5.25 0.38 -0.51
CA ALA A 41 5.44 1.73 -0.99
C ALA A 41 4.12 2.50 -0.96
N ASP A 42 4.19 3.76 -0.54
CA ASP A 42 3.09 4.70 -0.64
C ASP A 42 3.05 5.29 -2.05
N LEU A 43 1.90 5.16 -2.70
CA LEU A 43 1.62 5.65 -4.03
C LEU A 43 0.46 6.66 -4.00
N PRO A 44 0.38 7.55 -5.01
CA PRO A 44 -0.78 8.42 -5.14
C PRO A 44 -2.05 7.59 -5.35
N ASP A 45 -3.20 8.09 -4.89
CA ASP A 45 -4.50 7.40 -4.98
C ASP A 45 -4.83 6.90 -6.40
N ALA A 46 -4.47 7.69 -7.43
CA ALA A 46 -4.66 7.32 -8.83
C ALA A 46 -3.92 6.03 -9.24
N ALA A 47 -2.82 5.69 -8.57
CA ALA A 47 -2.07 4.47 -8.84
C ALA A 47 -2.74 3.23 -8.24
N CYS A 48 -3.73 3.40 -7.36
CA CYS A 48 -4.40 2.30 -6.69
C CYS A 48 -5.70 1.86 -7.32
N SER A 49 -6.05 2.46 -8.45
CA SER A 49 -7.14 1.98 -9.29
C SER A 49 -6.89 0.55 -9.80
N SER A 50 -5.63 0.13 -9.97
CA SER A 50 -5.27 -1.21 -10.46
C SER A 50 -3.82 -1.57 -10.15
N LYS A 51 -3.49 -2.88 -10.06
CA LYS A 51 -2.09 -3.34 -9.87
C LYS A 51 -1.16 -2.86 -10.97
N GLN A 52 -1.66 -2.73 -12.19
CA GLN A 52 -0.92 -2.21 -13.35
C GLN A 52 -0.57 -0.73 -13.18
N ALA A 53 -1.53 0.08 -12.68
CA ALA A 53 -1.30 1.49 -12.41
C ALA A 53 -0.27 1.67 -11.26
N ALA A 54 -0.37 0.83 -10.22
CA ALA A 54 0.60 0.79 -9.13
C ALA A 54 2.00 0.44 -9.64
N ALA A 55 2.10 -0.60 -10.48
CA ALA A 55 3.36 -1.01 -11.09
C ALA A 55 3.97 0.10 -11.95
N ALA A 56 3.16 0.78 -12.78
CA ALA A 56 3.61 1.88 -13.63
C ALA A 56 4.13 3.08 -12.81
N ALA A 57 3.51 3.36 -11.66
CA ALA A 57 3.95 4.44 -10.76
C ALA A 57 5.21 4.06 -9.95
N LEU A 58 5.35 2.78 -9.58
CA LEU A 58 6.43 2.30 -8.71
C LEU A 58 7.69 1.86 -9.47
N ALA A 59 7.54 1.21 -10.62
CA ALA A 59 8.65 0.71 -11.43
C ALA A 59 9.74 1.74 -11.72
N PRO A 60 9.45 2.99 -12.17
CA PRO A 60 10.49 3.98 -12.42
C PRO A 60 11.19 4.45 -11.13
N LYS A 61 10.51 4.40 -9.98
CA LYS A 61 11.11 4.75 -8.68
C LYS A 61 12.13 3.69 -8.27
N LEU A 62 11.74 2.42 -8.32
CA LEU A 62 12.61 1.29 -8.06
C LEU A 62 13.79 1.25 -9.04
N ALA A 63 13.55 1.49 -10.34
CA ALA A 63 14.59 1.47 -11.35
C ALA A 63 15.68 2.51 -11.10
N ARG A 64 15.33 3.70 -10.60
CA ARG A 64 16.32 4.74 -10.19
C ARG A 64 17.23 4.29 -9.06
N GLU A 65 16.72 3.42 -8.20
CA GLU A 65 17.50 2.78 -7.14
C GLU A 65 18.18 1.49 -7.61
N GLY A 66 18.10 1.11 -8.89
CA GLY A 66 18.65 -0.15 -9.39
C GLY A 66 17.87 -1.38 -8.92
N TRP A 67 16.59 -1.21 -8.60
CA TRP A 67 15.64 -2.29 -8.34
C TRP A 67 14.72 -2.48 -9.55
N THR A 68 14.51 -3.72 -9.95
CA THR A 68 13.56 -4.12 -10.98
C THR A 68 12.30 -4.63 -10.30
N LEU A 69 11.17 -3.96 -10.53
CA LEU A 69 9.88 -4.43 -10.05
C LEU A 69 9.53 -5.78 -10.69
N LEU A 70 9.27 -6.79 -9.87
CA LEU A 70 8.82 -8.11 -10.32
C LEU A 70 7.30 -8.17 -10.41
N SER A 71 6.61 -7.78 -9.34
CA SER A 71 5.15 -7.82 -9.29
C SER A 71 4.58 -7.03 -8.11
N ILE A 72 3.35 -6.55 -8.28
CA ILE A 72 2.54 -5.98 -7.19
C ILE A 72 1.77 -7.13 -6.52
N VAL A 73 2.02 -7.29 -5.23
CA VAL A 73 1.46 -8.35 -4.41
C VAL A 73 0.03 -7.98 -4.06
N SER A 74 -0.14 -6.83 -3.40
CA SER A 74 -1.42 -6.33 -2.91
C SER A 74 -1.47 -4.80 -2.93
N ILE A 75 -2.67 -4.24 -3.02
CA ILE A 75 -2.93 -2.81 -2.82
C ILE A 75 -3.67 -2.69 -1.49
N LEU A 76 -3.09 -1.95 -0.56
CA LEU A 76 -3.52 -1.77 0.82
C LEU A 76 -4.40 -0.50 1.01
N GLY A 77 -4.92 0.08 -0.07
CA GLY A 77 -5.78 1.27 -0.05
C GLY A 77 -6.91 1.18 -1.08
N GLY A 78 -8.14 1.30 -0.60
CA GLY A 78 -9.37 1.09 -1.39
C GLY A 78 -10.27 0.10 -0.64
N GLY A 79 -11.17 0.62 0.19
CA GLY A 79 -11.99 -0.21 1.06
C GLY A 79 -12.85 -1.21 0.29
N SER A 80 -12.57 -2.50 0.49
CA SER A 80 -13.49 -3.49 1.06
C SER A 80 -12.87 -4.88 1.00
N ASN A 81 -12.63 -5.45 2.18
CA ASN A 81 -12.61 -6.87 2.54
C ASN A 81 -12.73 -7.90 1.42
N GLY A 82 -11.77 -8.83 1.40
CA GLY A 82 -11.98 -10.18 0.87
C GLY A 82 -11.57 -10.35 -0.59
N GLN A 83 -10.63 -11.26 -0.77
CA GLN A 83 -10.51 -12.23 -1.86
C GLN A 83 -11.77 -12.39 -2.74
N GLY A 84 -12.04 -11.44 -3.64
CA GLY A 84 -12.78 -11.69 -4.85
C GLY A 84 -11.83 -12.30 -5.85
N ASN A 85 -11.74 -13.62 -5.88
CA ASN A 85 -11.23 -14.37 -7.02
C ASN A 85 -12.15 -14.08 -8.21
N GLY A 86 -11.93 -12.94 -8.86
CA GLY A 86 -12.52 -12.57 -10.14
C GLY A 86 -11.48 -12.84 -11.23
N GLY A 87 -11.13 -14.11 -11.40
CA GLY A 87 -10.56 -14.55 -12.66
C GLY A 87 -11.46 -14.09 -13.80
N GLY A 88 -10.84 -13.58 -14.87
CA GLY A 88 -11.55 -13.13 -16.06
C GLY A 88 -12.50 -14.22 -16.56
N GLY A 89 -13.80 -13.91 -16.51
CA GLY A 89 -14.86 -14.61 -17.22
C GLY A 89 -15.56 -13.61 -18.12
N SER A 90 -14.85 -13.16 -19.16
CA SER A 90 -15.49 -12.55 -20.33
C SER A 90 -16.37 -13.63 -20.96
N GLY A 91 -17.69 -13.45 -20.91
CA GLY A 91 -18.65 -14.44 -21.38
C GLY A 91 -20.04 -13.87 -21.51
N SER A 92 -20.15 -12.71 -22.17
CA SER A 92 -21.44 -12.23 -22.66
C SER A 92 -21.75 -12.99 -23.95
N ASN A 93 -22.78 -13.84 -23.95
CA ASN A 93 -23.62 -14.04 -25.12
C ASN A 93 -24.95 -14.66 -24.70
N GLY A 94 -26.00 -13.85 -24.82
CA GLY A 94 -27.37 -14.31 -24.78
C GLY A 94 -27.83 -14.71 -26.18
N ASN A 95 -28.49 -15.85 -26.26
CA ASN A 95 -29.55 -16.13 -27.23
C ASN A 95 -30.50 -17.15 -26.62
#